data_AF-A0A543HZL9-F1
#
_entry.id   AF-A0A543HZL9-F1
#
_cell.length_a   1.000
_cell.length_b   1.000
_cell.length_c   1.000
_cell.angle_alpha   90.00
_cell.angle_beta   90.00
_cell.angle_gamma   90.00
#
_symmetry.space_group_name_H-M   'P 1'
#
loop_
_entity.id
_entity.type
_entity.pdbx_description
1 polymer ?
#
loop_
_entity_poly.entity_id
_entity_poly.type
_entity_poly.pdbx_seq_one_letter_code
_entity_poly.pdbx_strand_id
1 'polypeptide(L)'
;MTSKTPETMTPGAEGLAVLAGVILLLEAAADRCLNFLAADPAPPGLEESFALSDLGLGARVAAIQACALLPADIELLDIQTAESRLDRDDPLELVCAAEALTRTVPIDSLPRGSSRVVVALCDLLREHG
;
A
#
# COMPACT_ATOMS: atom_id res chain seq x y z
N MET A 1 -31.11 19.35 -19.13
CA MET A 1 -29.66 19.16 -18.92
C MET A 1 -29.38 19.42 -17.45
N THR A 2 -29.47 18.39 -16.62
CA THR A 2 -29.19 18.48 -15.18
C THR A 2 -27.70 18.20 -14.99
N SER A 3 -26.94 19.24 -14.63
CA SER A 3 -25.54 19.13 -14.26
C SER A 3 -25.43 18.30 -12.97
N LYS A 4 -24.83 17.13 -13.07
CA LYS A 4 -24.49 16.29 -11.91
C LYS A 4 -23.26 16.90 -11.25
N THR A 5 -23.46 17.56 -10.11
CA THR A 5 -22.38 18.07 -9.24
C THR A 5 -21.48 16.89 -8.85
N PRO A 6 -20.15 17.00 -8.89
CA PRO A 6 -19.28 15.94 -8.40
C PRO A 6 -19.51 15.79 -6.90
N GLU A 7 -19.82 14.57 -6.45
CA GLU A 7 -19.97 14.23 -5.05
C GLU A 7 -18.64 14.51 -4.36
N THR A 8 -18.56 15.61 -3.61
CA THR A 8 -17.42 15.91 -2.75
C THR A 8 -17.41 14.87 -1.64
N MET A 9 -16.45 13.96 -1.72
CA MET A 9 -16.21 12.93 -0.71
C MET A 9 -15.95 13.61 0.63
N THR A 10 -16.58 13.15 1.70
CA THR A 10 -16.40 13.75 3.03
C THR A 10 -14.94 13.52 3.49
N PRO A 11 -14.33 14.44 4.25
CA PRO A 11 -12.90 14.36 4.61
C PRO A 11 -12.46 13.03 5.25
N GLY A 12 -13.36 12.34 5.96
CA GLY A 12 -13.09 11.01 6.51
C GLY A 12 -13.15 9.87 5.49
N ALA A 13 -13.98 9.99 4.44
CA ALA A 13 -14.06 9.01 3.36
C ALA A 13 -12.82 9.06 2.45
N GLU A 14 -12.25 10.26 2.23
CA GLU A 14 -10.97 10.42 1.52
C GLU A 14 -9.80 9.74 2.22
N GLY A 15 -9.67 9.92 3.54
CA GLY A 15 -8.61 9.25 4.28
C GLY A 15 -8.74 7.73 4.32
N LEU A 16 -9.97 7.21 4.37
CA LEU A 16 -10.22 5.77 4.27
C LEU A 16 -9.88 5.23 2.86
N ALA A 17 -10.23 5.96 1.81
CA ALA A 17 -9.86 5.60 0.44
C ALA A 17 -8.34 5.57 0.24
N VAL A 18 -7.63 6.56 0.79
CA VAL A 18 -6.15 6.58 0.79
C VAL A 18 -5.59 5.38 1.53
N LEU A 19 -6.06 5.09 2.75
CA LEU A 19 -5.57 3.96 3.52
C LEU A 19 -5.80 2.62 2.81
N ALA A 20 -6.96 2.46 2.15
CA ALA A 20 -7.25 1.28 1.35
C ALA A 20 -6.28 1.13 0.16
N GLY A 21 -5.98 2.22 -0.54
CA GLY A 21 -5.01 2.21 -1.63
C GLY A 21 -3.61 1.82 -1.16
N VAL A 22 -3.20 2.33 0.01
CA VAL A 22 -1.93 1.95 0.67
C VAL A 22 -1.88 0.45 0.95
N ILE A 23 -2.95 -0.12 1.51
CA ILE A 23 -3.04 -1.56 1.78
C ILE A 23 -2.88 -2.34 0.49
N LEU A 24 -3.66 -2.01 -0.56
CA LEU A 24 -3.64 -2.74 -1.82
C LEU A 24 -2.26 -2.71 -2.49
N LEU A 25 -1.57 -1.57 -2.45
CA LEU A 25 -0.21 -1.46 -2.98
C LEU A 25 0.80 -2.28 -2.18
N LEU A 26 0.68 -2.30 -0.85
CA LEU A 26 1.56 -3.09 0.01
C LEU A 26 1.32 -4.60 -0.15
N GLU A 27 0.07 -5.03 -0.31
CA GLU A 27 -0.26 -6.42 -0.63
C GLU A 27 0.29 -6.83 -2.00
N ALA A 28 0.11 -5.97 -3.01
CA ALA A 28 0.67 -6.19 -4.34
C ALA A 28 2.20 -6.27 -4.32
N ALA A 29 2.89 -5.39 -3.56
CA ALA A 29 4.33 -5.44 -3.40
C ALA A 29 4.79 -6.77 -2.78
N ALA A 30 4.12 -7.21 -1.70
CA ALA A 30 4.42 -8.47 -1.04
C ALA A 30 4.19 -9.68 -1.98
N ASP A 31 3.09 -9.70 -2.72
CA ASP A 31 2.79 -10.76 -3.69
C ASP A 31 3.80 -10.79 -4.83
N ARG A 32 4.26 -9.62 -5.30
CA ARG A 32 5.25 -9.51 -6.38
C ARG A 32 6.62 -10.03 -5.93
N CYS A 33 7.07 -9.71 -4.71
CA CYS A 33 8.29 -10.28 -4.13
C CYS A 33 8.20 -11.81 -4.06
N LEU A 34 7.08 -12.36 -3.56
CA LEU A 34 6.87 -13.80 -3.47
C LEU A 34 6.88 -14.46 -4.86
N ASN A 35 6.22 -13.85 -5.84
CA ASN A 35 6.20 -14.34 -7.22
C ASN A 35 7.60 -14.35 -7.84
N PHE A 36 8.44 -13.34 -7.60
CA PHE A 36 9.83 -13.35 -8.07
C PHE A 36 10.65 -14.46 -7.43
N LEU A 37 10.53 -14.65 -6.12
CA LEU A 37 11.20 -15.74 -5.41
C LEU A 37 10.73 -17.13 -5.88
N ALA A 38 9.47 -17.26 -6.30
CA ALA A 38 8.90 -18.52 -6.76
C ALA A 38 9.12 -18.82 -8.25
N ALA A 39 9.31 -17.80 -9.09
CA ALA A 39 9.37 -17.95 -10.55
C ALA A 39 10.74 -18.42 -11.08
N ASP A 40 11.82 -18.30 -10.30
CA ASP A 40 13.16 -18.58 -10.80
C ASP A 40 13.65 -20.01 -10.50
N PRO A 41 13.93 -20.85 -11.51
CA PRO A 41 14.59 -22.14 -11.32
C PRO A 41 16.09 -22.02 -10.96
N ALA A 42 16.69 -20.85 -11.13
CA ALA A 42 18.03 -20.53 -10.65
C ALA A 42 17.92 -19.29 -9.74
N PRO A 43 17.87 -19.45 -8.40
CA PRO A 43 17.51 -18.35 -7.52
C PRO A 43 18.39 -17.11 -7.77
N PRO A 44 17.83 -15.89 -7.65
CA PRO A 44 18.65 -14.69 -7.59
C PRO A 44 19.73 -14.89 -6.53
N GLY A 45 20.84 -14.16 -6.66
CA GLY A 45 21.95 -14.26 -5.70
C GLY A 45 21.43 -14.26 -4.26
N LEU A 46 22.03 -15.05 -3.37
CA LEU A 46 21.50 -15.28 -2.02
C LEU A 46 21.14 -13.96 -1.29
N GLU A 47 21.95 -12.92 -1.47
CA GLU A 47 21.68 -11.57 -0.95
C GLU A 47 20.43 -10.91 -1.54
N GLU A 48 20.21 -11.02 -2.85
CA GLU A 48 19.03 -10.48 -3.54
C GLU A 48 17.75 -11.25 -3.14
N SER A 49 17.86 -12.58 -2.98
CA SER A 49 16.77 -13.39 -2.43
C SER A 49 16.38 -12.94 -1.01
N PHE A 50 17.36 -12.65 -0.15
CA PHE A 50 17.09 -12.12 1.19
C PHE A 50 16.48 -10.71 1.14
N ALA A 51 17.00 -9.82 0.29
CA ALA A 51 16.46 -8.48 0.14
C ALA A 51 14.98 -8.49 -0.33
N LEU A 52 14.64 -9.34 -1.29
CA LEU A 52 13.25 -9.52 -1.76
C LEU A 52 12.35 -10.12 -0.67
N SER A 53 12.87 -11.08 0.10
CA SER A 53 12.14 -11.69 1.22
C SER A 53 11.84 -10.66 2.31
N ASP A 54 12.84 -9.86 2.71
CA ASP A 54 12.72 -8.84 3.75
C ASP A 54 11.74 -7.74 3.31
N LEU A 55 11.87 -7.24 2.07
CA LEU A 55 10.94 -6.25 1.51
C LEU A 55 9.50 -6.80 1.48
N GLY A 56 9.32 -8.03 0.99
CA GLY A 56 8.01 -8.66 0.87
C GLY A 56 7.34 -8.90 2.23
N LEU A 57 8.11 -9.36 3.23
CA LEU A 57 7.62 -9.52 4.60
C LEU A 57 7.27 -8.18 5.24
N GLY A 58 8.15 -7.19 5.10
CA GLY A 58 7.94 -5.84 5.60
C GLY A 58 6.68 -5.20 5.03
N ALA A 59 6.49 -5.30 3.71
CA ALA A 59 5.28 -4.82 3.04
C ALA A 59 4.02 -5.52 3.55
N ARG A 60 4.05 -6.86 3.74
CA ARG A 60 2.90 -7.61 4.29
C ARG A 60 2.56 -7.19 5.72
N VAL A 61 3.56 -6.99 6.57
CA VAL A 61 3.35 -6.55 7.95
C VAL A 61 2.74 -5.15 7.97
N ALA A 62 3.24 -4.23 7.14
CA ALA A 62 2.69 -2.89 7.01
C ALA A 62 1.24 -2.91 6.49
N ALA A 63 0.91 -3.78 5.52
CA ALA A 63 -0.46 -3.96 5.04
C ALA A 63 -1.40 -4.41 6.16
N ILE A 64 -1.01 -5.42 6.94
CA ILE A 64 -1.82 -5.92 8.08
C ILE A 64 -2.02 -4.83 9.13
N GLN A 65 -0.98 -4.05 9.44
CA GLN A 65 -1.10 -2.91 10.36
C GLN A 65 -2.05 -1.85 9.85
N ALA A 66 -2.04 -1.57 8.54
CA ALA A 66 -2.97 -0.64 7.92
C ALA A 66 -4.41 -1.19 7.89
N CYS A 67 -4.61 -2.48 7.59
CA CYS A 67 -5.92 -3.13 7.68
C CYS A 67 -6.54 -3.02 9.08
N ALA A 68 -5.73 -3.12 10.14
CA ALA A 68 -6.20 -2.98 11.52
C ALA A 68 -6.73 -1.57 11.86
N LEU A 69 -6.51 -0.58 10.99
CA LEU A 69 -7.05 0.78 11.13
C LEU A 69 -8.37 0.99 10.37
N LEU A 70 -8.77 0.03 9.54
CA LEU A 70 -10.07 0.09 8.86
C LEU A 70 -11.21 -0.20 9.85
N PRO A 71 -12.37 0.48 9.70
CA PRO A 71 -13.59 0.12 10.41
C PRO A 71 -13.99 -1.34 10.13
N ALA A 72 -14.53 -2.03 11.15
CA ALA A 72 -14.85 -3.45 11.07
C ALA A 72 -15.97 -3.79 10.05
N ASP A 73 -16.72 -2.80 9.60
CA ASP A 73 -17.82 -2.89 8.64
C ASP A 73 -17.40 -2.55 7.19
N ILE A 74 -16.12 -2.23 6.96
CA ILE A 74 -15.61 -1.88 5.64
C ILE A 74 -14.67 -2.98 5.14
N GLU A 75 -15.03 -3.63 4.04
CA GLU A 75 -14.11 -4.50 3.31
C GLU A 75 -13.28 -3.69 2.31
N LEU A 76 -12.03 -4.11 2.08
CA LEU A 76 -11.15 -3.50 1.06
C LEU A 76 -11.77 -3.52 -0.33
N LEU A 77 -12.55 -4.56 -0.64
CA LEU A 77 -13.26 -4.72 -1.91
C LEU A 77 -14.34 -3.66 -2.14
N ASP A 78 -14.88 -3.10 -1.05
CA ASP A 78 -15.90 -2.04 -1.12
C ASP A 78 -15.28 -0.67 -1.46
N ILE A 79 -13.96 -0.53 -1.33
CA ILE A 79 -13.24 0.73 -1.53
C ILE A 79 -12.60 0.74 -2.92
N GLN A 80 -13.26 1.37 -3.88
CA GLN A 80 -12.69 1.58 -5.21
C GLN A 80 -11.56 2.61 -5.16
N THR A 81 -10.31 2.16 -5.34
CA THR A 81 -9.14 3.04 -5.46
C THR A 81 -8.57 3.00 -6.87
N ALA A 82 -8.19 4.17 -7.38
CA ALA A 82 -7.49 4.28 -8.67
C ALA A 82 -6.17 3.50 -8.67
N GLU A 83 -5.57 3.31 -7.50
CA GLU A 83 -4.25 2.69 -7.35
C GLU A 83 -4.27 1.16 -7.43
N SER A 84 -5.43 0.52 -7.24
CA SER A 84 -5.62 -0.92 -7.52
C SER A 84 -5.39 -1.30 -9.00
N ARG A 85 -5.27 -0.32 -9.90
CA ARG A 85 -5.10 -0.53 -11.35
C ARG A 85 -3.68 -0.26 -11.85
N LEU A 86 -2.75 0.03 -10.96
CA LEU A 86 -1.38 0.35 -11.35
C LEU A 86 -0.62 -0.95 -11.62
N ASP A 87 -0.44 -1.24 -12.90
CA ASP A 87 0.38 -2.35 -13.42
C ASP A 87 1.86 -1.98 -13.23
N ARG A 88 2.34 -2.07 -11.98
CA ARG A 88 3.76 -1.89 -11.65
C ARG A 88 4.39 -3.24 -11.41
N ASP A 89 5.45 -3.51 -12.15
CA ASP A 89 6.17 -4.78 -12.06
C ASP A 89 7.18 -4.82 -10.90
N ASP A 90 7.66 -3.66 -10.44
CA ASP A 90 8.65 -3.56 -9.36
C ASP A 90 7.96 -3.40 -7.97
N PRO A 91 8.20 -4.34 -7.03
CA PRO A 91 7.73 -4.24 -5.64
C PRO A 91 8.11 -2.92 -4.96
N LEU A 92 9.31 -2.39 -5.22
CA LEU A 92 9.78 -1.17 -4.58
C LEU A 92 9.01 0.06 -5.09
N GLU A 93 8.69 0.10 -6.38
CA GLU A 93 7.85 1.16 -6.95
C GLU A 93 6.43 1.14 -6.36
N LEU A 94 5.89 -0.03 -6.03
CA LEU A 94 4.61 -0.17 -5.34
C LEU A 94 4.68 0.41 -3.91
N VAL A 95 5.77 0.18 -3.17
CA VAL A 95 5.97 0.79 -1.85
C VAL A 95 6.15 2.30 -1.96
N CYS A 96 6.88 2.79 -2.96
CA CYS A 96 7.04 4.23 -3.24
C CYS A 96 5.69 4.89 -3.51
N ALA A 97 4.83 4.22 -4.28
CA ALA A 97 3.48 4.70 -4.56
C ALA A 97 2.61 4.72 -3.31
N ALA A 98 2.72 3.70 -2.44
CA ALA A 98 1.97 3.64 -1.19
C ALA A 98 2.35 4.82 -0.28
N GLU A 99 3.65 5.11 -0.17
CA GLU A 99 4.15 6.27 0.57
C GLU A 99 3.64 7.58 -0.04
N ALA A 100 3.75 7.75 -1.36
CA ALA A 100 3.27 8.94 -2.05
C ALA A 100 1.76 9.14 -1.85
N LEU A 101 0.98 8.07 -1.83
CA LEU A 101 -0.47 8.13 -1.60
C LEU A 101 -0.80 8.68 -0.21
N THR A 102 -0.03 8.34 0.83
CA THR A 102 -0.22 8.91 2.18
C THR A 102 -0.04 10.42 2.23
N ARG A 103 0.69 11.02 1.28
CA ARG A 103 0.93 12.46 1.18
C ARG A 103 -0.15 13.21 0.41
N THR A 104 -1.11 12.51 -0.21
CA THR A 104 -2.18 13.14 -1.01
C THR A 104 -3.27 13.78 -0.17
N VAL A 105 -3.34 13.45 1.12
CA VAL A 105 -4.27 14.01 2.09
C VAL A 105 -3.52 14.46 3.34
N PRO A 106 -4.03 15.45 4.10
CA PRO A 106 -3.50 15.78 5.41
C PRO A 106 -3.51 14.56 6.35
N ILE A 107 -2.51 14.45 7.22
CA ILE A 107 -2.41 13.32 8.19
C ILE A 107 -3.66 13.22 9.08
N ASP A 108 -4.29 14.35 9.42
CA ASP A 108 -5.50 14.40 10.24
C ASP A 108 -6.76 13.88 9.53
N SER A 109 -6.70 13.73 8.19
CA SER A 109 -7.76 13.10 7.40
C SER A 109 -7.65 11.57 7.42
N LEU A 110 -6.45 11.02 7.69
CA LEU A 110 -6.25 9.57 7.79
C LEU A 110 -6.80 9.02 9.11
N PRO A 111 -7.15 7.72 9.17
CA PRO A 111 -7.53 7.08 10.41
C PRO A 111 -6.49 7.26 11.53
N ARG A 112 -6.98 7.37 12.77
CA ARG A 112 -6.09 7.52 13.92
C ARG A 112 -5.17 6.30 14.02
N GLY A 113 -3.87 6.56 14.11
CA GLY A 113 -2.84 5.51 14.14
C GLY A 113 -2.11 5.33 12.80
N SER A 114 -2.56 5.95 11.71
CA SER A 114 -1.90 5.89 10.40
C SER A 114 -0.46 6.39 10.39
N SER A 115 -0.03 7.19 11.37
CA SER A 115 1.37 7.58 11.51
C SER A 115 2.33 6.39 11.64
N ARG A 116 1.89 5.27 12.23
CA ARG A 116 2.71 4.04 12.31
C ARG A 116 2.93 3.41 10.93
N VAL A 117 1.90 3.43 10.08
CA VAL A 117 1.98 2.93 8.70
C VAL A 117 2.91 3.82 7.88
N VAL A 118 2.81 5.14 8.01
CA VAL A 118 3.71 6.10 7.35
C VAL A 118 5.18 5.88 7.76
N VAL A 119 5.42 5.64 9.05
CA VAL A 119 6.78 5.32 9.54
C VAL A 119 7.27 4.01 8.94
N ALA A 120 6.45 2.95 8.94
CA ALA A 120 6.81 1.68 8.34
C ALA A 120 7.15 1.81 6.84
N LEU A 121 6.38 2.59 6.08
CA LEU A 121 6.68 2.91 4.68
C LEU A 121 8.03 3.63 4.53
N CYS A 122 8.28 4.66 5.34
CA CYS A 122 9.55 5.38 5.32
C CYS A 122 10.75 4.49 5.67
N ASP A 123 10.57 3.54 6.60
CA ASP A 123 11.61 2.61 7.02
C ASP A 123 11.91 1.60 5.89
N LEU A 124 10.87 1.01 5.27
CA LEU A 124 11.03 0.13 4.12
C LEU A 124 11.75 0.82 2.95
N LEU A 125 11.38 2.06 2.63
CA LEU A 125 12.04 2.82 1.57
C LEU A 125 13.47 3.21 1.91
N ARG A 126 13.81 3.38 3.19
CA ARG A 126 15.19 3.65 3.60
C ARG A 126 16.07 2.42 3.49
N GLU A 127 15.50 1.25 3.79
CA GLU A 127 16.22 -0.02 3.81
C GLU A 127 16.39 -0.63 2.41
N HIS A 128 15.43 -0.39 1.51
CA HIS A 128 15.37 -1.03 0.20
C HIS A 128 15.40 -0.07 -1.00
N GLY A 129 15.35 1.25 -0.78
CA GLY A 129 15.28 2.29 -1.83
C GLY A 129 16.59 2.98 -2.18
#